data_AF-W0GQY4-F1
#
_entry.id   AF-W0GQY4-F1
#
_cell.length_a   1.000
_cell.length_b   1.000
_cell.length_c   1.000
_cell.angle_alpha   90.00
_cell.angle_beta   90.00
_cell.angle_gamma   90.00
#
_symmetry.space_group_name_H-M   'P 1'
#
loop_
_entity.id
_entity.type
_entity.pdbx_description
1 polymer ?
#
loop_
_entity_poly.entity_id
_entity_poly.type
_entity_poly.pdbx_seq_one_letter_code
_entity_poly.pdbx_strand_id
1 'polypeptide(L)'
;MEIGFIIFFGVMGISVLITLILGILQQVKIQNYKKVYRSFQAAITDQHQELTIPLQAITIDYQLPSDEVCYAKEEVEVYILENTKEINNNSFYLYPPVKPKQPQYKIENLNGYINLKSPHRARRYNGNLYVTNKRVLIDDIKTYKIIWLKDIIYFYPSIFNLNIAFEVGFFISTKNNIYKFLTKNVKISMILYKLLLQQQKLITTEKGS
;
A
#
# COMPACT_ATOMS: atom_id res chain seq x y z
N MET A 1 7.78 43.53 39.14
CA MET A 1 7.12 43.60 37.80
C MET A 1 8.11 43.20 36.69
N GLU A 2 9.34 43.70 36.74
CA GLU A 2 10.40 43.46 35.72
C GLU A 2 10.82 41.99 35.55
N ILE A 3 11.00 41.24 36.64
CA ILE A 3 11.35 39.80 36.57
C ILE A 3 10.26 38.98 35.87
N GLY A 4 8.98 39.33 36.08
CA GLY A 4 7.85 38.66 35.44
C GLY A 4 7.82 38.87 33.92
N PHE A 5 8.19 40.07 33.45
CA PHE A 5 8.30 40.36 32.01
C PHE A 5 9.44 39.58 31.37
N ILE A 6 10.60 39.49 32.02
CA ILE A 6 11.76 38.73 31.51
C ILE A 6 11.39 37.25 31.34
N ILE A 7 10.71 36.66 32.32
CA ILE A 7 10.25 35.27 32.25
C ILE A 7 9.23 35.08 31.13
N PHE A 8 8.23 35.98 31.02
CA PHE A 8 7.20 35.91 29.99
C PHE A 8 7.77 35.97 28.57
N PHE A 9 8.66 36.94 28.29
CA PHE A 9 9.31 37.05 26.99
C PHE A 9 10.28 35.90 26.72
N GLY A 10 10.95 35.37 27.74
CA GLY A 10 11.78 34.17 27.61
C GLY A 10 10.98 32.94 27.16
N VAL A 11 9.84 32.67 27.81
CA VAL A 11 8.95 31.55 27.46
C VAL A 11 8.33 31.72 26.08
N MET A 12 7.90 32.94 25.73
CA MET A 12 7.39 33.27 24.39
C MET A 12 8.45 33.05 23.31
N GLY A 13 9.69 33.52 23.54
CA GLY A 13 10.80 33.33 22.61
C GLY A 13 11.10 31.85 22.35
N ILE A 14 11.15 31.03 23.42
CA ILE A 14 11.34 29.57 23.31
C ILE A 14 10.18 28.92 22.53
N SER A 15 8.93 29.32 22.81
CA SER A 15 7.75 28.74 22.16
C SER A 15 7.70 29.04 20.66
N VAL A 16 8.07 30.26 20.25
CA VAL A 16 8.20 30.63 18.83
C VAL A 16 9.29 29.80 18.16
N LEU A 17 10.45 29.65 18.82
CA LEU A 17 11.58 28.89 18.28
C LEU A 17 11.21 27.40 18.09
N ILE A 18 10.52 26.78 19.05
CA ILE A 18 10.01 25.41 18.93
C ILE A 18 9.04 25.30 17.75
N THR A 19 8.09 26.22 17.63
CA THR A 19 7.08 26.20 16.55
C THR A 19 7.74 26.33 15.18
N LEU A 20 8.76 27.17 15.06
CA LEU A 20 9.51 27.37 13.83
C LEU A 20 10.29 26.12 13.43
N ILE A 21 10.95 25.45 14.39
CA ILE A 21 11.63 24.16 14.16
C ILE A 21 10.62 23.10 13.70
N LEU A 22 9.48 22.98 14.37
CA LEU A 22 8.42 22.04 13.99
C LEU A 22 7.87 22.33 12.58
N GLY A 23 7.70 23.60 12.24
CA GLY A 23 7.28 24.05 10.91
C GLY A 23 8.27 23.63 9.82
N ILE A 24 9.57 23.85 10.04
CA ILE A 24 10.64 23.46 9.10
C ILE A 24 10.65 21.93 8.93
N LEU A 25 10.61 21.17 10.02
CA LEU A 25 10.58 19.70 9.97
C LEU A 25 9.36 19.18 9.19
N GLN A 26 8.19 19.80 9.40
CA GLN A 26 6.97 19.47 8.68
C GLN A 26 7.07 19.81 7.18
N GLN A 27 7.67 20.96 6.84
CA GLN A 27 7.88 21.37 5.46
C GLN A 27 8.81 20.40 4.71
N VAL A 28 9.94 20.02 5.32
CA VAL A 28 10.88 19.02 4.76
C VAL A 28 10.15 17.70 4.51
N LYS A 29 9.35 17.24 5.47
CA LYS A 29 8.56 16.01 5.33
C LYS A 29 7.58 16.08 4.15
N ILE A 30 6.86 17.19 3.99
CA ILE A 30 5.92 17.38 2.88
C ILE A 30 6.66 17.40 1.53
N GLN A 31 7.82 18.05 1.44
CA GLN A 31 8.61 18.09 0.21
C GLN A 31 9.12 16.69 -0.19
N ASN A 32 9.63 15.93 0.78
CA ASN A 32 10.06 14.54 0.55
C ASN A 32 8.91 13.67 0.04
N TYR A 33 7.73 13.76 0.67
CA TYR A 33 6.54 13.06 0.20
C TYR A 33 6.17 13.44 -1.24
N LYS A 34 6.11 14.73 -1.55
CA LYS A 34 5.76 15.22 -2.91
C LYS A 34 6.72 14.68 -3.96
N LYS A 35 8.02 14.59 -3.65
CA LYS A 35 9.04 14.03 -4.54
C LYS A 35 8.77 12.56 -4.83
N VAL A 36 8.56 11.75 -3.79
CA VAL A 36 8.26 10.32 -3.93
C VAL A 36 6.96 10.10 -4.69
N TYR A 37 5.90 10.87 -4.36
CA TYR A 37 4.61 10.79 -5.05
C TYR A 37 4.72 11.03 -6.54
N ARG A 38 5.39 12.11 -6.96
CA ARG A 38 5.56 12.44 -8.39
C ARG A 38 6.31 11.34 -9.13
N SER A 39 7.40 10.85 -8.54
CA SER A 39 8.19 9.78 -9.15
C SER A 39 7.40 8.49 -9.30
N PHE A 40 6.64 8.09 -8.28
CA PHE A 40 5.86 6.87 -8.32
C PHE A 40 4.65 6.98 -9.25
N GLN A 41 3.99 8.15 -9.27
CA GLN A 41 2.88 8.39 -10.18
C GLN A 41 3.35 8.38 -11.64
N ALA A 42 4.53 8.93 -11.93
CA ALA A 42 5.13 8.86 -13.26
C ALA A 42 5.37 7.39 -13.68
N ALA A 43 5.98 6.58 -12.81
CA ALA A 43 6.19 5.17 -13.08
C ALA A 43 4.88 4.38 -13.34
N ILE A 44 3.79 4.75 -12.65
CA ILE A 44 2.45 4.19 -12.89
C ILE A 44 1.88 4.66 -14.23
N THR A 45 2.02 5.93 -14.57
CA THR A 45 1.54 6.45 -15.85
C THR A 45 2.31 5.85 -17.03
N ASP A 46 3.63 5.72 -16.92
CA ASP A 46 4.47 5.17 -17.99
C ASP A 46 4.14 3.71 -18.28
N GLN A 47 3.84 2.92 -17.25
CA GLN A 47 3.44 1.53 -17.40
C GLN A 47 1.95 1.34 -17.67
N HIS A 48 1.16 2.41 -17.85
CA HIS A 48 -0.29 2.27 -18.06
C HIS A 48 -0.63 1.44 -19.31
N GLN A 49 0.25 1.44 -20.33
CA GLN A 49 0.12 0.60 -21.51
C GLN A 49 0.16 -0.91 -21.19
N GLU A 50 0.82 -1.34 -20.11
CA GLU A 50 0.85 -2.75 -19.67
C GLU A 50 -0.55 -3.26 -19.30
N LEU A 51 -1.50 -2.37 -18.96
CA LEU A 51 -2.89 -2.77 -18.70
C LEU A 51 -3.59 -3.30 -19.96
N THR A 52 -3.16 -2.91 -21.16
CA THR A 52 -3.75 -3.40 -22.42
C THR A 52 -3.10 -4.69 -22.92
N ILE A 53 -1.81 -4.92 -22.61
CA ILE A 53 -1.05 -6.09 -23.06
C ILE A 53 -1.55 -7.37 -22.37
N PRO A 54 -1.86 -8.47 -23.09
CA PRO A 54 -2.26 -9.73 -22.47
C PRO A 54 -1.26 -10.23 -21.42
N LEU A 55 -1.77 -10.75 -20.29
CA LEU A 55 -0.91 -11.27 -19.23
C LEU A 55 -0.13 -12.49 -19.77
N GLN A 56 1.19 -12.44 -19.64
CA GLN A 56 2.08 -13.52 -20.05
C GLN A 56 2.39 -14.41 -18.85
N ALA A 57 2.19 -15.72 -19.01
CA ALA A 57 2.55 -16.69 -17.99
C ALA A 57 4.06 -16.73 -17.80
N ILE A 58 4.51 -16.88 -16.56
CA ILE A 58 5.91 -17.12 -16.23
C ILE A 58 6.08 -18.52 -15.65
N THR A 59 7.23 -19.13 -15.93
CA THR A 59 7.61 -20.40 -15.33
C THR A 59 8.22 -20.13 -13.94
N ILE A 60 7.81 -20.93 -12.95
CA ILE A 60 8.34 -20.90 -11.60
C ILE A 60 8.68 -22.32 -11.14
N ASP A 61 9.61 -22.45 -10.21
CA ASP A 61 10.06 -23.75 -9.68
C ASP A 61 8.99 -24.43 -8.80
N TYR A 62 8.03 -23.65 -8.31
CA TYR A 62 6.94 -24.11 -7.46
C TYR A 62 5.82 -24.75 -8.29
N GLN A 63 5.38 -25.96 -7.91
CA GLN A 63 4.28 -26.65 -8.58
C GLN A 63 2.93 -26.01 -8.26
N LEU A 64 2.30 -25.44 -9.28
CA LEU A 64 0.95 -24.87 -9.20
C LEU A 64 -0.13 -25.95 -9.46
N PRO A 65 -1.33 -25.80 -8.88
CA PRO A 65 -2.51 -26.51 -9.33
C PRO A 65 -2.72 -26.37 -10.84
N SER A 66 -3.31 -27.38 -11.48
CA SER A 66 -3.46 -27.44 -12.94
C SER A 66 -4.26 -26.30 -13.57
N ASP A 67 -5.07 -25.61 -12.78
CA ASP A 67 -5.90 -24.47 -13.21
C ASP A 67 -5.38 -23.12 -12.68
N GLU A 68 -4.14 -23.10 -12.18
CA GLU A 68 -3.47 -21.91 -11.67
C GLU A 68 -2.24 -21.56 -12.52
N VAL A 69 -2.15 -20.29 -12.91
CA VAL A 69 -1.08 -19.75 -13.76
C VAL A 69 -0.43 -18.57 -13.05
N CYS A 70 0.89 -18.56 -12.95
CA CYS A 70 1.65 -17.44 -12.40
C CYS A 70 2.01 -16.42 -13.48
N TYR A 71 1.92 -15.13 -13.14
CA TYR A 71 2.20 -14.01 -14.05
C TYR A 71 3.30 -13.09 -13.55
N ALA A 72 3.62 -13.13 -12.25
CA ALA A 72 4.68 -12.32 -11.68
C ALA A 72 5.31 -13.02 -10.48
N LYS A 73 6.63 -12.87 -10.38
CA LYS A 73 7.46 -13.26 -9.24
C LYS A 73 8.37 -12.09 -8.88
N GLU A 74 8.43 -11.74 -7.61
CA GLU A 74 9.33 -10.68 -7.12
C GLU A 74 9.69 -10.89 -5.66
N GLU A 75 10.92 -10.57 -5.27
CA GLU A 75 11.29 -10.48 -3.86
C GLU A 75 10.73 -9.18 -3.27
N VAL A 76 9.95 -9.29 -2.20
CA VAL A 76 9.30 -8.14 -1.57
C VAL A 76 9.37 -8.23 -0.06
N GLU A 77 9.27 -7.06 0.56
CA GLU A 77 9.03 -6.94 1.99
C GLU A 77 7.53 -6.71 2.23
N VAL A 78 6.93 -7.53 3.09
CA VAL A 78 5.50 -7.47 3.41
C VAL A 78 5.28 -7.22 4.89
N TYR A 79 4.43 -6.24 5.19
CA TYR A 79 3.89 -6.04 6.53
C TYR A 79 2.44 -6.50 6.57
N ILE A 80 2.14 -7.42 7.49
CA ILE A 80 0.79 -7.92 7.71
C ILE A 80 0.25 -7.39 9.03
N LEU A 81 -0.88 -6.69 8.95
CA LEU A 81 -1.65 -6.22 10.09
C LEU A 81 -2.82 -7.17 10.30
N GLU A 82 -2.76 -7.93 11.38
CA GLU A 82 -3.75 -8.95 11.76
C GLU A 82 -4.66 -8.46 12.93
N ASN A 83 -4.39 -7.29 13.53
CA ASN A 83 -5.09 -6.81 14.74
C ASN A 83 -6.35 -6.01 14.41
N THR A 84 -7.51 -6.52 14.84
CA THR A 84 -8.85 -5.93 14.62
C THR A 84 -8.98 -4.48 15.10
N LYS A 85 -8.29 -4.07 16.19
CA LYS A 85 -8.34 -2.68 16.68
C LYS A 85 -7.64 -1.70 15.74
N GLU A 86 -6.49 -2.09 15.19
CA GLU A 86 -5.77 -1.26 14.22
C GLU A 86 -6.47 -1.26 12.87
N ILE A 87 -7.06 -2.39 12.47
CA ILE A 87 -7.92 -2.51 11.30
C ILE A 87 -9.14 -1.57 11.41
N ASN A 88 -9.82 -1.53 12.56
CA ASN A 88 -10.96 -0.63 12.79
C ASN A 88 -10.57 0.86 12.79
N ASN A 89 -9.38 1.21 13.29
CA ASN A 89 -8.83 2.57 13.16
C ASN A 89 -8.54 2.97 11.70
N ASN A 90 -8.50 2.00 10.78
CA ASN A 90 -8.35 2.18 9.35
C ASN A 90 -9.65 1.83 8.57
N SER A 91 -10.81 1.79 9.25
CA SER A 91 -12.09 1.34 8.72
C SER A 91 -12.54 2.02 7.43
N PHE A 92 -12.11 3.27 7.19
CA PHE A 92 -12.35 3.98 5.93
C PHE A 92 -11.80 3.23 4.69
N TYR A 93 -10.71 2.48 4.83
CA TYR A 93 -10.10 1.66 3.76
C TYR A 93 -10.60 0.21 3.73
N LEU A 94 -11.46 -0.17 4.68
CA LEU A 94 -12.24 -1.41 4.64
C LEU A 94 -13.64 -1.18 4.08
N TYR A 95 -14.14 0.06 4.18
CA TYR A 95 -15.50 0.47 3.82
C TYR A 95 -15.54 1.91 3.26
N PRO A 96 -14.92 2.21 2.10
CA PRO A 96 -15.11 3.48 1.45
C PRO A 96 -16.59 3.72 1.15
N PRO A 97 -17.08 4.95 1.37
CA PRO A 97 -18.51 5.28 1.27
C PRO A 97 -19.07 5.15 -0.16
N VAL A 98 -18.20 5.15 -1.18
CA VAL A 98 -18.59 5.01 -2.58
C VAL A 98 -17.56 4.13 -3.29
N LYS A 99 -17.99 2.95 -3.77
CA LYS A 99 -17.18 2.18 -4.73
C LYS A 99 -17.07 3.00 -6.02
N PRO A 100 -15.86 3.34 -6.50
CA PRO A 100 -15.74 4.07 -7.75
C PRO A 100 -16.36 3.26 -8.89
N LYS A 101 -17.24 3.90 -9.67
CA LYS A 101 -17.95 3.27 -10.81
C LYS A 101 -17.02 2.76 -11.92
N GLN A 102 -15.77 3.22 -11.92
CA GLN A 102 -14.70 2.69 -12.75
C GLN A 102 -13.42 2.63 -11.90
N PRO A 103 -12.76 1.47 -11.82
CA PRO A 103 -11.51 1.36 -11.09
C PRO A 103 -10.43 2.12 -11.89
N GLN A 104 -9.80 3.10 -11.25
CA GLN A 104 -8.65 3.83 -11.79
C GLN A 104 -7.40 3.33 -11.08
N TYR A 105 -6.39 2.89 -11.83
CA TYR A 105 -5.10 2.51 -11.27
C TYR A 105 -4.25 3.76 -11.02
N LYS A 106 -4.50 4.43 -9.89
CA LYS A 106 -3.81 5.66 -9.48
C LYS A 106 -3.38 5.57 -8.03
N ILE A 107 -2.34 6.31 -7.67
CA ILE A 107 -2.00 6.48 -6.26
C ILE A 107 -3.15 7.26 -5.63
N GLU A 108 -3.87 6.62 -4.73
CA GLU A 108 -4.80 7.36 -3.90
C GLU A 108 -4.02 8.09 -2.80
N ASN A 109 -4.27 9.39 -2.66
CA ASN A 109 -3.70 10.15 -1.57
C ASN A 109 -4.46 9.81 -0.29
N LEU A 110 -3.92 8.85 0.45
CA LEU A 110 -4.46 8.38 1.72
C LEU A 110 -4.11 9.42 2.81
N ASN A 111 -4.75 10.60 2.70
CA ASN A 111 -4.49 11.76 3.56
C ASN A 111 -4.39 11.33 5.03
N GLY A 112 -3.25 11.58 5.68
CA GLY A 112 -3.07 11.49 7.14
C GLY A 112 -2.92 10.09 7.76
N TYR A 113 -3.41 9.01 7.15
CA TYR A 113 -3.76 7.80 7.92
C TYR A 113 -3.05 6.49 7.56
N ILE A 114 -2.20 6.45 6.52
CA ILE A 114 -1.14 5.40 6.44
C ILE A 114 0.17 5.89 7.08
N ASN A 115 0.04 6.71 8.13
CA ASN A 115 1.03 6.73 9.20
C ASN A 115 0.82 5.46 10.03
N LEU A 116 1.33 4.32 9.56
CA LEU A 116 1.62 3.26 10.53
C LEU A 116 2.85 3.70 11.30
N LYS A 117 2.62 4.44 12.38
CA LYS A 117 3.63 4.71 13.42
C LYS A 117 4.12 3.44 14.12
N SER A 118 3.66 2.24 13.73
CA SER A 118 3.94 1.02 14.46
C SER A 118 4.38 -0.14 13.56
N PRO A 119 5.63 -0.12 13.06
CA PRO A 119 6.31 -1.36 12.67
C PRO A 119 6.44 -2.35 13.84
N HIS A 120 6.21 -1.93 15.09
CA HIS A 120 6.38 -2.76 16.28
C HIS A 120 5.26 -3.80 16.52
N ARG A 121 4.15 -3.76 15.78
CA ARG A 121 3.05 -4.73 15.93
C ARG A 121 2.67 -5.49 14.66
N ALA A 122 3.17 -5.06 13.50
CA ALA A 122 2.97 -5.76 12.24
C ALA A 122 3.98 -6.91 12.13
N ARG A 123 3.53 -8.06 11.64
CA ARG A 123 4.45 -9.14 11.26
C ARG A 123 5.11 -8.77 9.94
N ARG A 124 6.45 -8.76 9.93
CA ARG A 124 7.26 -8.54 8.74
C ARG A 124 7.63 -9.88 8.12
N TYR A 125 7.48 -9.99 6.81
CA TYR A 125 7.90 -11.11 5.99
C TYR A 125 8.80 -10.57 4.89
N ASN A 126 9.91 -11.26 4.60
CA ASN A 126 10.78 -10.94 3.48
C ASN A 126 10.89 -12.21 2.64
N GLY A 127 10.44 -12.15 1.39
CA GLY A 127 10.37 -13.37 0.59
C GLY A 127 9.84 -13.15 -0.82
N ASN A 128 9.60 -14.26 -1.50
CA ASN A 128 9.09 -14.24 -2.87
C ASN A 128 7.58 -14.03 -2.87
N LEU A 129 7.13 -13.00 -3.58
CA LEU A 129 5.75 -12.77 -3.95
C LEU A 129 5.48 -13.44 -5.30
N TYR A 130 4.47 -14.30 -5.33
CA TYR A 130 3.93 -14.87 -6.55
C TYR A 130 2.52 -14.35 -6.76
N VAL A 131 2.24 -13.86 -7.97
CA VAL A 131 0.89 -13.42 -8.36
C VAL A 131 0.35 -14.37 -9.41
N THR A 132 -0.79 -15.00 -9.13
CA THR A 132 -1.46 -15.96 -10.01
C THR A 132 -2.88 -15.52 -10.35
N ASN A 133 -3.53 -16.17 -11.30
CA ASN A 133 -4.96 -15.96 -11.62
C ASN A 133 -5.91 -16.24 -10.44
N LYS A 134 -5.43 -16.80 -9.33
CA LYS A 134 -6.26 -17.22 -8.19
C LYS A 134 -5.87 -16.59 -6.86
N ARG A 135 -4.58 -16.37 -6.62
CA ARG A 135 -4.06 -15.92 -5.34
C ARG A 135 -2.78 -15.12 -5.48
N VAL A 136 -2.49 -14.40 -4.42
CA VAL A 136 -1.18 -13.86 -4.11
C VAL A 136 -0.55 -14.76 -3.05
N LEU A 137 0.62 -15.31 -3.33
CA LEU A 137 1.37 -16.16 -2.42
C LEU A 137 2.64 -15.43 -1.98
N ILE A 138 2.87 -15.36 -0.68
CA ILE A 138 4.12 -14.87 -0.09
C ILE A 138 4.83 -16.09 0.48
N ASP A 139 6.00 -16.37 -0.04
CA ASP A 139 6.86 -17.48 0.37
C ASP A 139 8.08 -16.92 1.11
N ASP A 140 8.09 -17.10 2.42
CA ASP A 140 9.20 -16.77 3.32
C ASP A 140 9.79 -18.08 3.86
N ILE A 141 11.09 -18.10 4.17
CA ILE A 141 11.92 -19.28 4.53
C ILE A 141 11.25 -20.21 5.55
N LYS A 142 10.36 -19.69 6.40
CA LYS A 142 9.69 -20.43 7.48
C LYS A 142 8.19 -20.63 7.30
N THR A 143 7.54 -19.88 6.41
CA THR A 143 6.07 -19.85 6.32
C THR A 143 5.60 -19.35 4.96
N TYR A 144 4.47 -19.86 4.50
CA TYR A 144 3.74 -19.28 3.38
C TYR A 144 2.49 -18.52 3.84
N LYS A 145 2.15 -17.43 3.15
CA LYS A 145 0.88 -16.71 3.31
C LYS A 145 0.17 -16.65 1.98
N ILE A 146 -1.09 -17.08 1.99
CA ILE A 146 -1.96 -17.08 0.81
C ILE A 146 -3.03 -16.01 0.99
N ILE A 147 -3.20 -15.19 -0.04
CA ILE A 147 -4.30 -14.23 -0.17
C ILE A 147 -5.07 -14.60 -1.43
N TRP A 148 -6.26 -15.16 -1.29
CA TRP A 148 -7.09 -15.46 -2.45
C TRP A 148 -7.59 -14.16 -3.07
N LEU A 149 -7.54 -14.05 -4.40
CA LEU A 149 -8.00 -12.84 -5.09
C LEU A 149 -9.47 -12.54 -4.81
N LYS A 150 -10.30 -13.58 -4.66
CA LYS A 150 -11.72 -13.46 -4.30
C LYS A 150 -11.97 -12.82 -2.92
N ASP A 151 -10.98 -12.89 -2.02
CA ASP A 151 -11.08 -12.37 -0.65
C ASP A 151 -10.56 -10.91 -0.57
N ILE A 152 -10.01 -10.38 -1.66
CA ILE A 152 -9.50 -9.00 -1.74
C ILE A 152 -10.69 -8.05 -1.87
N ILE A 153 -10.81 -7.15 -0.90
CA ILE A 153 -11.84 -6.12 -0.86
C ILE A 153 -11.31 -4.83 -1.50
N TYR A 154 -10.06 -4.45 -1.17
CA TYR A 154 -9.39 -3.26 -1.71
C TYR A 154 -7.96 -3.54 -2.10
N PHE A 155 -7.53 -2.84 -3.14
CA PHE A 155 -6.17 -2.86 -3.62
C PHE A 155 -5.83 -1.52 -4.29
N TYR A 156 -4.72 -0.91 -3.89
CA TYR A 156 -4.22 0.32 -4.50
C TYR A 156 -2.70 0.42 -4.41
N PRO A 157 -2.04 1.06 -5.41
CA PRO A 157 -0.68 1.53 -5.25
C PRO A 157 -0.64 2.60 -4.15
N SER A 158 0.39 2.57 -3.30
CA SER A 158 0.45 3.39 -2.09
C SER A 158 1.88 3.83 -1.74
N ILE A 159 1.95 4.88 -0.94
CA ILE A 159 3.18 5.42 -0.35
C ILE A 159 3.06 5.28 1.16
N PHE A 160 3.98 4.55 1.75
CA PHE A 160 4.00 4.22 3.17
C PHE A 160 4.98 5.15 3.89
N ASN A 161 4.54 5.79 4.97
CA ASN A 161 5.45 6.52 5.86
C ASN A 161 5.98 5.57 6.94
N LEU A 162 7.22 5.10 6.77
CA LEU A 162 7.93 4.25 7.72
C LEU A 162 8.87 5.09 8.57
N ASN A 163 8.30 5.83 9.52
CA ASN A 163 8.96 6.76 10.46
C ASN A 163 9.79 7.87 9.78
N ILE A 164 10.95 7.50 9.23
CA ILE A 164 11.98 8.39 8.69
C ILE A 164 11.94 8.47 7.16
N ALA A 165 11.33 7.47 6.50
CA ALA A 165 11.31 7.36 5.04
C ALA A 165 9.90 7.15 4.48
N PHE A 166 9.70 7.64 3.27
CA PHE A 166 8.52 7.32 2.46
C PHE A 166 8.90 6.21 1.48
N GLU A 167 8.35 5.02 1.71
CA GLU A 167 8.52 3.85 0.85
C GLU A 167 7.32 3.68 -0.08
N VAL A 168 7.53 3.05 -1.23
CA VAL A 168 6.48 2.83 -2.25
C VAL A 168 6.11 1.37 -2.34
N GLY A 169 4.92 1.11 -2.87
CA GLY A 169 4.46 -0.23 -3.21
C GLY A 169 2.95 -0.26 -3.34
N PHE A 170 2.31 -1.27 -2.79
CA PHE A 170 0.85 -1.40 -2.88
C PHE A 170 0.28 -2.03 -1.62
N PHE A 171 -1.00 -1.75 -1.38
CA PHE A 171 -1.74 -2.34 -0.27
C PHE A 171 -2.80 -3.31 -0.78
N ILE A 172 -3.03 -4.37 -0.02
CA ILE A 172 -4.17 -5.26 -0.17
C ILE A 172 -4.94 -5.26 1.14
N SER A 173 -6.26 -5.17 1.06
CA SER A 173 -7.14 -5.31 2.20
C SER A 173 -8.09 -6.49 1.97
N THR A 174 -8.19 -7.35 2.98
CA THR A 174 -9.18 -8.42 3.05
C THR A 174 -10.11 -8.20 4.23
N LYS A 175 -11.08 -9.09 4.45
CA LYS A 175 -11.99 -9.01 5.61
C LYS A 175 -11.26 -8.97 6.95
N ASN A 176 -10.11 -9.63 7.03
CA ASN A 176 -9.43 -9.89 8.31
C ASN A 176 -8.05 -9.25 8.42
N ASN A 177 -7.42 -8.88 7.30
CA ASN A 177 -6.02 -8.46 7.29
C ASN A 177 -5.79 -7.29 6.33
N ILE A 178 -4.80 -6.47 6.66
CA ILE A 178 -4.22 -5.48 5.73
C ILE A 178 -2.78 -5.90 5.45
N TYR A 179 -2.44 -5.98 4.17
CA TYR A 179 -1.13 -6.34 3.67
C TYR A 179 -0.51 -5.14 2.98
N LYS A 180 0.77 -4.91 3.24
CA LYS A 180 1.54 -3.82 2.64
C LYS A 180 2.77 -4.41 2.02
N PHE A 181 2.85 -4.29 0.70
CA PHE A 181 3.97 -4.80 -0.07
C PHE A 181 4.85 -3.61 -0.41
N LEU A 182 6.09 -3.62 0.07
CA LEU A 182 7.09 -2.65 -0.33
C LEU A 182 7.78 -3.15 -1.59
N THR A 183 7.59 -2.41 -2.68
CA THR A 183 8.23 -2.69 -3.96
C THR A 183 8.24 -1.42 -4.81
N LYS A 184 9.33 -1.20 -5.53
CA LYS A 184 9.45 -0.14 -6.54
C LYS A 184 8.98 -0.60 -7.91
N ASN A 185 8.76 -1.90 -8.10
CA ASN A 185 8.30 -2.46 -9.35
C ASN A 185 6.79 -2.27 -9.48
N VAL A 186 6.40 -1.34 -10.34
CA VAL A 186 4.97 -1.08 -10.59
C VAL A 186 4.32 -2.26 -11.31
N LYS A 187 5.07 -3.04 -12.09
CA LYS A 187 4.53 -4.10 -12.94
C LYS A 187 3.77 -5.16 -12.15
N ILE A 188 4.29 -5.60 -11.01
CA ILE A 188 3.64 -6.64 -10.19
C ILE A 188 2.27 -6.17 -9.67
N SER A 189 2.21 -4.91 -9.24
CA SER A 189 0.98 -4.29 -8.75
C SER A 189 -0.05 -4.08 -9.88
N MET A 190 0.40 -3.78 -11.10
CA MET A 190 -0.47 -3.70 -12.29
C MET A 190 -1.01 -5.06 -12.73
N ILE A 191 -0.18 -6.11 -12.68
CA ILE A 191 -0.60 -7.48 -12.99
C ILE A 191 -1.71 -7.91 -12.03
N LEU A 192 -1.50 -7.70 -10.73
CA LEU A 192 -2.52 -7.98 -9.71
C LEU A 192 -3.81 -7.19 -9.96
N TYR A 193 -3.69 -5.89 -10.25
CA TYR A 193 -4.84 -5.06 -10.59
C TYR A 193 -5.65 -5.63 -11.76
N LYS A 194 -4.97 -6.03 -12.84
CA LYS A 194 -5.60 -6.58 -14.04
C LYS A 194 -6.34 -7.88 -13.75
N LEU A 195 -5.77 -8.75 -12.92
CA LEU A 195 -6.41 -10.00 -12.50
C LEU A 195 -7.69 -9.73 -11.68
N LEU A 196 -7.65 -8.73 -10.79
CA LEU A 196 -8.84 -8.32 -10.03
C LEU A 196 -9.95 -7.79 -10.94
N LEU A 197 -9.61 -7.01 -11.99
CA LEU A 197 -10.59 -6.57 -12.98
C LEU A 197 -11.22 -7.72 -13.76
N GLN A 198 -10.43 -8.71 -14.14
CA GLN A 198 -10.92 -9.89 -14.85
C GLN A 198 -11.89 -10.70 -13.99
N GLN A 199 -11.60 -10.89 -12.70
CA GLN A 199 -12.52 -11.58 -11.79
C GLN A 199 -13.84 -10.83 -11.60
N GLN A 200 -13.81 -9.50 -11.47
CA GLN A 200 -15.03 -8.71 -11.31
C GLN A 200 -15.94 -8.82 -12.54
N LYS A 201 -15.37 -8.84 -13.75
CA LYS A 201 -16.12 -9.03 -15.00
C LYS A 201 -16.83 -10.38 -15.04
N LEU A 202 -16.14 -11.46 -14.67
CA LEU A 202 -16.73 -12.80 -14.62
C LEU A 202 -17.95 -12.86 -13.68
N ILE A 203 -17.85 -12.28 -12.48
CA ILE A 203 -18.93 -12.25 -11.50
C ILE A 203 -20.14 -11.45 -12.01
N THR A 204 -19.93 -10.37 -12.76
CA THR A 204 -21.04 -9.58 -13.34
C THR A 204 -21.74 -10.30 -14.49
N THR A 205 -21.02 -11.13 -15.26
CA THR A 205 -21.61 -11.90 -16.36
C THR A 205 -22.48 -13.04 -15.84
N GLU A 206 -22.06 -13.75 -14.79
CA GLU A 206 -22.84 -14.85 -14.18
C GLU A 206 -24.11 -14.40 -13.47
N LYS A 207 -24.22 -13.14 -13.03
CA LYS A 207 -25.43 -12.60 -12.40
C LYS A 207 -26.45 -12.04 -13.41
N GLY A 208 -26.07 -11.92 -14.68
CA GLY A 208 -26.90 -11.38 -15.75
C GLY A 208 -27.45 -12.43 -16.71
N SER A 209 -27.19 -13.72 -16.44
CA SER A 209 -27.64 -14.90 -17.18
C SER A 209 -28.53 -15.75 -16.30
#